data_AF-A0A7K9R2A6-F1
#
_entry.id   AF-A0A7K9R2A6-F1
#
_cell.length_a   1.000
_cell.length_b   1.000
_cell.length_c   1.000
_cell.angle_alpha   90.00
_cell.angle_beta   90.00
_cell.angle_gamma   90.00
#
_symmetry.space_group_name_H-M   'P 1'
#
loop_
_entity.id
_entity.type
_entity.pdbx_description
1 polymer ?
#
loop_
_entity_poly.entity_id
_entity_poly.type
_entity_poly.pdbx_seq_one_letter_code
_entity_poly.pdbx_strand_id
1 'polypeptide(L)'
;LKPGGANIPVTEKNKKEYIERMVKWRIERGVVQQTESLVRGFYEVVDARLVSVFDARELELVIAGTAEIDLSDWRNNTEYRGGYHDNHIVIRWFWAAVERFNNEQRLRLLQFVTGTSSIPYEGFASLRGSNGPRRFCV
;
A
#
# COMPACT_ATOMS: atom_id res chain seq x y z
N LEU A 1 -12.24 -4.92 21.23
CA LEU A 1 -12.68 -3.86 22.18
C LEU A 1 -12.26 -4.25 23.60
N LYS A 2 -12.22 -3.30 24.55
CA LYS A 2 -11.76 -3.58 25.93
C LYS A 2 -12.84 -4.26 26.78
N PRO A 3 -12.47 -5.13 27.75
CA PRO A 3 -13.40 -5.68 28.72
C PRO A 3 -14.20 -4.59 29.43
N GLY A 4 -15.51 -4.81 29.64
CA GLY A 4 -16.42 -3.80 30.21
C GLY A 4 -16.69 -2.58 29.33
N GLY A 5 -16.15 -2.55 28.10
CA GLY A 5 -16.24 -1.40 27.20
C GLY A 5 -17.65 -1.03 26.76
N ALA A 6 -18.62 -1.95 26.85
CA ALA A 6 -20.02 -1.67 26.52
C ALA A 6 -20.65 -0.59 27.42
N ASN A 7 -20.15 -0.45 28.65
CA ASN A 7 -20.64 0.54 29.63
C ASN A 7 -19.80 1.82 29.66
N ILE A 8 -18.79 1.94 28.79
CA ILE A 8 -17.89 3.09 28.74
C ILE A 8 -18.28 3.93 27.53
N PRO A 9 -18.93 5.10 27.71
CA PRO A 9 -19.30 5.94 26.59
C PRO A 9 -18.04 6.46 25.87
N VAL A 10 -18.12 6.53 24.55
CA VAL A 10 -17.08 7.19 23.75
C VAL A 10 -17.25 8.70 23.91
N THR A 11 -16.16 9.38 24.23
CA THR A 11 -16.09 10.82 24.52
C THR A 11 -14.90 11.42 23.78
N GLU A 12 -14.87 12.74 23.65
CA GLU A 12 -13.74 13.45 23.04
C GLU A 12 -12.39 13.14 23.69
N LYS A 13 -12.38 12.84 25.00
CA LYS A 13 -11.17 12.47 25.73
C LYS A 13 -10.67 11.05 25.43
N ASN A 14 -11.56 10.11 25.11
CA ASN A 14 -11.21 8.69 24.90
C ASN A 14 -11.34 8.21 23.45
N LYS A 15 -11.75 9.08 22.51
CA LYS A 15 -11.97 8.72 21.10
C LYS A 15 -10.73 8.13 20.41
N LYS A 16 -9.52 8.59 20.76
CA LYS A 16 -8.27 8.06 20.19
C LYS A 16 -8.09 6.58 20.54
N GLU A 17 -8.25 6.25 21.83
CA GLU A 17 -8.19 4.86 22.32
C GLU A 17 -9.27 3.99 21.63
N TYR A 18 -10.48 4.53 21.48
CA TYR A 18 -11.56 3.84 20.80
C TYR A 18 -11.21 3.53 19.34
N ILE A 19 -10.71 4.51 18.58
CA ILE A 19 -10.30 4.33 17.18
C ILE A 19 -9.18 3.30 17.07
N GLU A 20 -8.13 3.39 17.87
CA GLU A 20 -7.03 2.42 17.87
C GLU A 20 -7.53 0.98 18.10
N ARG A 21 -8.42 0.80 19.08
CA ARG A 21 -9.03 -0.52 19.37
C ARG A 21 -9.97 -1.00 18.27
N MET A 22 -10.71 -0.09 17.63
CA MET A 22 -11.61 -0.41 16.53
C MET A 22 -10.84 -0.84 15.29
N VAL A 23 -9.74 -0.15 14.96
CA VAL A 23 -8.86 -0.52 13.84
C VAL A 23 -8.25 -1.89 14.09
N LYS A 24 -7.67 -2.12 15.28
CA LYS A 24 -7.12 -3.44 15.65
C LYS A 24 -8.16 -4.55 15.51
N TRP A 25 -9.35 -4.34 16.08
CA TRP A 25 -10.44 -5.31 15.98
C TRP A 25 -10.89 -5.55 14.53
N ARG A 26 -10.95 -4.50 13.69
CA ARG A 26 -11.37 -4.63 12.29
C ARG A 26 -10.40 -5.48 11.47
N ILE A 27 -9.10 -5.40 11.77
CA ILE A 27 -8.05 -6.17 11.10
C ILE A 27 -8.02 -7.62 11.59
N GLU A 28 -8.17 -7.83 12.90
CA GLU A 28 -7.96 -9.14 13.54
C GLU A 28 -9.21 -10.03 13.57
N ARG A 29 -10.42 -9.45 13.58
CA ARG A 29 -11.66 -10.19 13.82
C ARG A 29 -11.84 -11.30 12.78
N GLY A 30 -11.91 -12.54 13.27
CA GLY A 30 -12.22 -13.73 12.45
C GLY A 30 -11.00 -14.37 11.79
N VAL A 31 -9.81 -13.77 11.94
CA VAL A 31 -8.57 -14.24 11.29
C VAL A 31 -7.38 -14.42 12.24
N VAL A 32 -7.54 -14.13 13.55
CA VAL A 32 -6.43 -14.19 14.53
C VAL A 32 -5.66 -15.51 14.49
N GLN A 33 -6.36 -16.65 14.61
CA GLN A 33 -5.73 -17.96 14.69
C GLN A 33 -5.00 -18.33 13.39
N GLN A 34 -5.57 -17.94 12.25
CA GLN A 34 -5.00 -18.16 10.92
C GLN A 34 -3.75 -17.33 10.72
N THR A 35 -3.78 -16.05 11.10
CA THR A 35 -2.62 -15.15 11.05
C THR A 35 -1.50 -15.63 11.96
N GLU A 36 -1.81 -16.03 13.19
CA GLU A 36 -0.82 -16.58 14.14
C GLU A 36 -0.16 -17.86 13.60
N SER A 37 -0.95 -18.75 13.01
CA SER A 37 -0.44 -19.99 12.41
C SER A 37 0.47 -19.71 11.20
N LEU A 38 0.09 -18.74 10.35
CA LEU A 38 0.89 -18.32 9.20
C LEU A 38 2.23 -17.70 9.64
N VAL A 39 2.19 -16.77 10.59
CA VAL A 39 3.40 -16.11 11.12
C VAL A 39 4.32 -17.13 11.80
N ARG A 40 3.76 -18.06 12.57
CA ARG A 40 4.54 -19.14 13.19
C ARG A 40 5.23 -20.00 12.12
N GLY A 41 4.48 -20.50 11.14
CA GLY A 41 5.04 -21.33 10.07
C GLY A 41 6.11 -20.60 9.25
N PHE A 42 5.92 -19.30 9.00
CA PHE A 42 6.92 -18.47 8.34
C PHE A 42 8.23 -18.39 9.15
N TYR A 43 8.14 -18.15 10.47
CA TYR A 43 9.31 -18.07 11.34
C TYR A 43 9.97 -19.42 11.68
N GLU A 44 9.29 -20.54 11.45
CA GLU A 44 9.91 -21.87 11.49
C GLU A 44 10.91 -22.08 10.34
N VAL A 45 10.79 -21.31 9.25
CA VAL A 45 11.66 -21.38 8.06
C VAL A 45 12.62 -20.19 7.97
N VAL A 46 12.16 -18.98 8.28
CA VAL A 46 12.94 -17.73 8.16
C VAL A 46 13.13 -17.11 9.54
N ASP A 47 14.37 -16.86 9.93
CA ASP A 47 14.66 -16.23 11.23
C ASP A 47 14.03 -14.83 11.34
N ALA A 48 13.23 -14.62 12.39
CA ALA A 48 12.54 -13.35 12.65
C ALA A 48 13.48 -12.14 12.70
N ARG A 49 14.76 -12.34 13.08
CA ARG A 49 15.78 -11.27 13.09
C ARG A 49 16.08 -10.74 11.69
N LEU A 50 16.06 -11.62 10.68
CA LEU A 50 16.26 -11.25 9.28
C LEU A 50 15.07 -10.48 8.72
N VAL A 51 13.88 -10.68 9.29
CA VAL A 51 12.65 -10.02 8.86
C VAL A 51 12.49 -8.66 9.55
N SER A 52 12.92 -8.56 10.81
CA SER A 52 12.77 -7.34 11.63
C SER A 52 13.53 -6.11 11.14
N VAL A 53 14.46 -6.27 10.19
CA VAL A 53 15.20 -5.15 9.59
C VAL A 53 14.39 -4.40 8.54
N PHE A 54 13.32 -5.00 8.03
CA PHE A 54 12.46 -4.43 7.00
C PHE A 54 11.23 -3.77 7.60
N ASP A 55 10.81 -2.65 7.03
CA ASP A 55 9.43 -2.21 7.20
C ASP A 55 8.45 -3.07 6.35
N ALA A 56 7.15 -2.88 6.54
CA ALA A 56 6.14 -3.66 5.81
C ALA A 56 6.24 -3.52 4.28
N ARG A 57 6.70 -2.37 3.80
CA ARG A 57 6.81 -2.05 2.37
C ARG A 57 8.02 -2.72 1.74
N GLU A 58 9.13 -2.69 2.46
CA GLU A 58 10.38 -3.34 2.05
C GLU A 58 10.23 -4.86 2.06
N LEU A 59 9.53 -5.42 3.05
CA LEU A 59 9.23 -6.85 3.08
C LEU A 59 8.36 -7.29 1.89
N GLU A 60 7.37 -6.47 1.49
CA GLU A 60 6.58 -6.75 0.28
C GLU A 60 7.48 -6.81 -0.96
N LEU A 61 8.40 -5.87 -1.13
CA LEU A 61 9.33 -5.84 -2.26
C LEU A 61 10.24 -7.07 -2.32
N VAL A 62 10.74 -7.53 -1.16
CA VAL A 62 11.59 -8.73 -1.07
C VAL A 62 10.81 -9.99 -1.48
N ILE A 63 9.52 -10.08 -1.12
CA ILE A 63 8.69 -11.25 -1.41
C ILE A 63 8.16 -11.21 -2.86
N ALA A 64 7.68 -10.06 -3.33
CA ALA A 64 7.07 -9.92 -4.66
C ALA A 64 8.11 -9.79 -5.78
N GLY A 65 9.34 -9.42 -5.45
CA GLY A 65 10.40 -9.13 -6.41
C GLY A 65 10.28 -7.73 -7.03
N THR A 66 11.33 -7.33 -7.76
CA THR A 66 11.40 -6.02 -8.41
C THR A 66 11.13 -6.14 -9.90
N ALA A 67 9.92 -5.82 -10.34
CA ALA A 67 9.63 -5.64 -11.76
C ALA A 67 10.22 -4.31 -12.24
N GLU A 68 10.79 -4.29 -13.46
CA GLU A 68 11.18 -3.02 -14.08
C GLU A 68 9.94 -2.25 -14.53
N ILE A 69 9.87 -0.98 -14.13
CA ILE A 69 8.76 -0.11 -14.45
C ILE A 69 8.95 0.53 -15.82
N ASP A 70 8.04 0.23 -16.75
CA ASP A 70 7.89 0.98 -18.00
C ASP A 70 7.22 2.34 -17.72
N LEU A 71 8.03 3.40 -17.78
CA LEU A 71 7.55 4.76 -17.56
C LEU A 71 6.63 5.28 -18.67
N SER A 72 6.83 4.81 -19.91
CA SER A 72 5.96 5.21 -21.02
C SER A 72 4.58 4.63 -20.82
N ASP A 73 4.49 3.33 -20.50
CA ASP A 73 3.22 2.68 -20.20
C ASP A 73 2.51 3.34 -19.01
N TRP A 74 3.24 3.65 -17.93
CA TRP A 74 2.66 4.32 -16.76
C TRP A 74 2.07 5.69 -17.12
N ARG A 75 2.83 6.53 -17.82
CA ARG A 75 2.37 7.88 -18.19
C ARG A 75 1.21 7.84 -19.18
N ASN A 76 1.26 6.96 -20.18
CA ASN A 76 0.19 6.82 -21.19
C ASN A 76 -1.14 6.34 -20.57
N ASN A 77 -1.07 5.62 -19.44
CA ASN A 77 -2.24 5.13 -18.72
C ASN A 77 -2.59 5.95 -17.47
N THR A 78 -2.05 7.16 -17.34
CA THR A 78 -2.38 8.08 -16.24
C THR A 78 -3.57 8.96 -16.59
N GLU A 79 -4.55 9.04 -15.68
CA GLU A 79 -5.66 9.99 -15.74
C GLU A 79 -5.29 11.27 -14.97
N TYR A 80 -5.67 12.43 -15.49
CA TYR A 80 -5.47 13.71 -14.82
C TYR A 80 -6.82 14.33 -14.46
N ARG A 81 -6.96 14.84 -13.22
CA ARG A 81 -8.20 15.45 -12.73
C ARG A 81 -7.96 16.84 -12.14
N GLY A 82 -9.04 17.56 -11.83
CA GLY A 82 -8.95 18.86 -11.14
C GLY A 82 -8.31 19.98 -11.96
N GLY A 83 -8.37 19.90 -13.29
CA GLY A 83 -7.75 20.88 -14.19
C GLY A 83 -6.31 20.54 -14.60
N TYR A 84 -5.72 19.48 -14.03
CA TYR A 84 -4.46 18.95 -14.53
C TYR A 84 -4.64 18.26 -15.88
N HIS A 85 -3.57 18.29 -16.67
CA HIS A 85 -3.43 17.61 -17.95
C HIS A 85 -1.94 17.35 -18.22
N ASP A 86 -1.61 16.51 -19.20
CA ASP A 86 -0.22 16.07 -19.42
C ASP A 86 0.78 17.23 -19.64
N ASN A 87 0.33 18.28 -20.33
CA ASN A 87 1.13 19.49 -20.57
C ASN A 87 1.21 20.47 -19.39
N HIS A 88 0.48 20.25 -18.29
CA HIS A 88 0.48 21.15 -17.14
C HIS A 88 1.86 21.15 -16.48
N ILE A 89 2.37 22.31 -16.07
CA ILE A 89 3.76 22.47 -15.60
C ILE A 89 4.10 21.53 -14.43
N VAL A 90 3.18 21.38 -13.48
CA VAL A 90 3.33 20.49 -12.32
C VAL A 90 3.37 19.01 -12.74
N ILE A 91 2.58 18.60 -13.74
CA ILE A 91 2.58 17.23 -14.26
C ILE A 91 3.90 16.93 -14.98
N ARG A 92 4.41 17.88 -15.76
CA ARG A 92 5.73 17.76 -16.38
C ARG A 92 6.83 17.64 -15.34
N TRP A 93 6.76 18.39 -14.23
CA TRP A 93 7.71 18.26 -13.12
C TRP A 93 7.61 16.91 -12.41
N PHE A 94 6.38 16.41 -12.20
CA PHE A 94 6.16 15.08 -11.64
C PHE A 94 6.86 14.02 -12.48
N TRP A 95 6.60 13.95 -13.78
CA TRP A 95 7.24 12.95 -14.65
C TRP A 95 8.73 13.14 -14.79
N ALA A 96 9.23 14.39 -14.87
CA ALA A 96 10.67 14.65 -14.88
C ALA A 96 11.37 14.20 -13.58
N ALA A 97 10.69 14.23 -12.44
CA ALA A 97 11.21 13.66 -11.20
C ALA A 97 11.19 12.13 -11.22
N VAL A 98 10.08 11.52 -11.68
CA VAL A 98 9.94 10.06 -11.78
C VAL A 98 10.93 9.44 -12.77
N GLU A 99 11.25 10.13 -13.86
CA GLU A 99 12.29 9.71 -14.81
C GLU A 99 13.68 9.63 -14.14
N ARG A 100 13.98 10.52 -13.20
CA ARG A 100 15.25 10.54 -12.44
C ARG A 100 15.31 9.49 -11.33
N PHE A 101 14.18 8.91 -10.94
CA PHE A 101 14.15 7.86 -9.93
C PHE A 101 14.77 6.57 -10.47
N ASN A 102 15.47 5.85 -9.59
CA ASN A 102 15.83 4.47 -9.85
C ASN A 102 14.57 3.57 -9.75
N ASN A 103 14.68 2.30 -10.17
CA ASN A 103 13.53 1.41 -10.20
C ASN A 103 12.91 1.18 -8.81
N GLU A 104 13.73 1.08 -7.76
CA GLU A 104 13.26 0.95 -6.38
C GLU A 104 12.40 2.14 -5.94
N GLN A 105 12.86 3.36 -6.21
CA GLN A 105 12.12 4.59 -5.91
C GLN A 105 10.79 4.66 -6.68
N ARG A 106 10.77 4.18 -7.94
CA ARG A 106 9.54 4.09 -8.74
C ARG A 106 8.56 3.06 -8.16
N LEU A 107 9.04 1.90 -7.72
CA LEU A 107 8.22 0.88 -7.06
C LEU A 107 7.66 1.39 -5.72
N ARG A 108 8.46 2.12 -4.94
CA ARG A 108 8.01 2.78 -3.70
C ARG A 108 6.93 3.83 -3.98
N LEU A 109 7.06 4.60 -5.06
CA LEU A 109 6.03 5.55 -5.49
C LEU A 109 4.73 4.82 -5.90
N LEU A 110 4.85 3.73 -6.65
CA LEU A 110 3.70 2.91 -7.04
C LEU A 110 2.96 2.37 -5.82
N GLN A 111 3.70 1.80 -4.87
CA GLN A 111 3.15 1.28 -3.62
C GLN A 111 2.53 2.36 -2.75
N PHE A 112 3.11 3.57 -2.74
CA PHE A 112 2.52 4.70 -2.04
C PHE A 112 1.13 5.06 -2.57
N VAL A 113 0.93 5.03 -3.90
CA VAL A 113 -0.34 5.45 -4.52
C VAL A 113 -1.35 4.30 -4.60
N THR A 114 -0.89 3.07 -4.87
CA THR A 114 -1.77 1.92 -5.16
C THR A 114 -1.89 0.94 -3.99
N GLY A 115 -1.00 1.03 -3.00
CA GLY A 115 -0.91 0.09 -1.89
C GLY A 115 -0.13 -1.19 -2.19
N THR A 116 0.44 -1.34 -3.39
CA THR A 116 1.30 -2.48 -3.75
C THR A 116 2.40 -2.07 -4.73
N SER A 117 3.51 -2.80 -4.70
CA SER A 117 4.60 -2.71 -5.67
C SER A 117 4.36 -3.53 -6.95
N SER A 118 3.29 -4.32 -7.00
CA SER A 118 2.97 -5.21 -8.13
C SER A 118 2.25 -4.50 -9.27
N ILE A 119 2.67 -4.75 -10.51
CA ILE A 119 2.00 -4.28 -11.73
C ILE A 119 1.31 -5.49 -12.37
N PRO A 120 0.04 -5.37 -12.82
CA PRO A 120 -0.62 -6.42 -13.60
C PRO A 120 0.23 -6.82 -14.81
N TYR A 121 0.18 -8.08 -15.21
CA TYR A 121 0.95 -8.53 -16.39
C TYR A 121 0.55 -7.78 -17.68
N GLU A 122 -0.67 -7.25 -17.73
CA GLU A 122 -1.23 -6.42 -18.82
C GLU A 122 -0.78 -4.94 -18.76
N GLY A 123 0.04 -4.56 -17.77
CA GLY A 123 0.55 -3.21 -17.60
C GLY A 123 -0.38 -2.26 -16.83
N PHE A 124 -0.07 -0.96 -16.91
CA PHE A 124 -0.74 0.10 -16.15
C PHE A 124 -2.18 0.36 -16.59
N ALA A 125 -2.55 -0.04 -17.81
CA ALA A 125 -3.92 0.03 -18.31
C ALA A 125 -4.89 -0.82 -17.47
N SER A 126 -4.40 -1.91 -16.88
CA SER A 126 -5.19 -2.91 -16.15
C SER A 126 -5.11 -2.76 -14.63
N LEU A 127 -4.66 -1.61 -14.13
CA LEU A 127 -4.70 -1.31 -12.70
C LEU A 127 -6.12 -1.42 -12.14
N ARG A 128 -6.23 -1.92 -10.90
CA ARG A 128 -7.50 -2.14 -10.20
C ARG A 128 -7.50 -1.43 -8.85
N GLY A 129 -8.64 -0.86 -8.50
CA GLY A 129 -8.92 -0.33 -7.17
C GLY A 129 -10.05 -1.12 -6.49
N SER A 130 -10.52 -0.61 -5.36
CA SER A 130 -11.58 -1.25 -4.56
C SER A 130 -12.89 -1.51 -5.31
N ASN A 131 -13.17 -0.71 -6.34
CA ASN A 131 -14.45 -0.72 -7.08
C ASN A 131 -14.29 -1.26 -8.51
N GLY A 132 -13.18 -1.95 -8.81
CA GLY A 132 -12.89 -2.50 -10.15
C GLY A 132 -11.74 -1.79 -10.87
N PRO A 133 -11.70 -1.85 -12.22
CA PRO A 133 -10.65 -1.22 -13.02
C PRO A 133 -10.51 0.27 -12.70
N ARG A 134 -9.29 0.70 -12.37
CA ARG A 134 -8.99 2.07 -12.01
C ARG A 134 -7.55 2.41 -12.39
N ARG A 135 -7.41 3.36 -13.31
CA ARG A 135 -6.11 3.89 -13.72
C ARG A 135 -5.43 4.67 -12.60
N PHE A 136 -4.10 4.79 -12.71
CA PHE A 136 -3.35 5.75 -11.92
C PHE A 136 -3.90 7.16 -12.20
N CYS A 137 -4.08 7.96 -11.15
CA CYS A 137 -4.72 9.27 -11.26
C CYS A 137 -3.92 10.31 -10.49
N VAL A 138 -3.68 11.46 -11.13
CA VAL A 138 -3.10 12.67 -10.52
C VAL A 138 -4.14 13.78 -10.49
#